data_AF-A0A2N1NUW8-F1
#
_entry.id   AF-A0A2N1NUW8-F1
#
_cell.length_a   1.000
_cell.length_b   1.000
_cell.length_c   1.000
_cell.angle_alpha   90.00
_cell.angle_beta   90.00
_cell.angle_gamma   90.00
#
_symmetry.space_group_name_H-M   'P 1'
#
loop_
_entity.id
_entity.type
_entity.pdbx_description
1 polymer ?
#
loop_
_entity_poly.entity_id
_entity_poly.type
_entity_poly.pdbx_seq_one_letter_code
_entity_poly.pdbx_strand_id
1 'polypeptide(L)'
;MSYCWDNLLFYTLHKKYGRQAMEENTELKSRIGELEKNRTDTVAENVELRARVVKLEQDIDELKKELESKKNHKFQKKCILIAQILLNEEPVVEYRPSFMEGLKLDAFF
;
A
#
# COMPACT_ATOMS: atom_id res chain seq x y z
N MET A 1 64.75 -13.98 38.23
CA MET A 1 63.75 -14.92 37.68
C MET A 1 62.36 -14.29 37.46
N SER A 2 62.01 -13.11 37.99
CA SER A 2 60.63 -12.57 37.84
C SER A 2 60.25 -12.22 36.39
N TYR A 3 61.15 -11.63 35.61
CA TYR A 3 60.90 -11.26 34.19
C TYR A 3 60.47 -12.43 33.29
N CYS A 4 60.82 -13.67 33.63
CA CYS A 4 60.45 -14.84 32.84
C CYS A 4 58.96 -15.20 33.02
N TRP A 5 58.44 -15.02 34.22
CA TRP A 5 57.02 -15.26 34.54
C TRP A 5 56.12 -14.18 33.97
N ASP A 6 56.56 -12.92 33.99
CA ASP A 6 55.80 -11.78 33.44
C ASP A 6 55.62 -11.91 31.91
N ASN A 7 56.65 -12.34 31.18
CA ASN A 7 56.56 -12.61 29.74
C ASN A 7 55.64 -13.78 29.41
N LEU A 8 55.67 -14.84 30.21
CA LEU A 8 54.78 -16.01 30.03
C LEU A 8 53.32 -15.64 30.30
N LEU A 9 53.07 -14.84 31.34
CA LEU A 9 51.74 -14.33 31.66
C LEU A 9 51.20 -13.42 30.56
N PHE A 10 52.03 -12.50 30.03
CA PHE A 10 51.65 -11.64 28.92
C PHE A 10 51.27 -12.45 27.67
N TYR A 11 52.09 -13.42 27.28
CA TYR A 11 51.84 -14.25 26.10
C TYR A 11 50.55 -15.08 26.23
N THR A 12 50.32 -15.68 27.42
CA THR A 12 49.12 -16.49 27.67
C THR A 12 47.84 -15.64 27.66
N LEU A 13 47.87 -14.43 28.25
CA LEU A 13 46.77 -13.49 28.19
C LEU A 13 46.49 -13.06 26.75
N HIS A 14 47.50 -12.61 26.01
CA HIS A 14 47.33 -12.18 24.61
C HIS A 14 46.74 -13.30 23.74
N LYS A 15 47.22 -14.54 23.89
CA LYS A 15 46.69 -15.71 23.19
C LYS A 15 45.23 -15.99 23.56
N LYS A 16 44.86 -15.83 24.84
CA LYS A 16 43.47 -16.02 25.31
C LYS A 16 42.54 -14.96 24.72
N TYR A 17 42.90 -13.68 24.81
CA TYR A 17 42.10 -12.59 24.25
C TYR A 17 41.98 -12.69 22.72
N GLY A 18 43.06 -13.05 22.03
CA GLY A 18 43.01 -13.27 20.58
C GLY A 18 42.07 -14.41 20.17
N ARG A 19 42.05 -15.51 20.93
CA ARG A 19 41.10 -16.61 20.69
C ARG A 19 39.65 -16.15 20.93
N GLN A 20 39.39 -15.49 22.05
CA GLN A 20 38.05 -15.01 22.38
C GLN A 20 37.54 -14.04 21.32
N ALA A 21 38.35 -13.07 20.90
CA ALA A 21 38.00 -12.13 19.85
C ALA A 21 37.75 -12.81 18.50
N MET A 22 38.46 -13.91 18.19
CA MET A 22 38.21 -14.69 16.98
C MET A 22 36.85 -15.38 17.03
N GLU A 23 36.51 -15.97 18.17
CA GLU A 23 35.25 -16.69 18.40
C GLU A 23 34.04 -15.73 18.36
N GLU A 24 34.14 -14.58 19.04
CA GLU A 24 33.14 -13.52 18.98
C GLU A 24 32.95 -13.00 17.54
N ASN A 25 34.04 -12.81 16.78
CA ASN A 25 33.95 -12.42 15.37
C ASN A 25 33.27 -13.47 14.49
N THR A 26 33.48 -14.76 14.76
CA THR A 26 32.80 -15.82 14.02
C THR A 26 31.31 -15.85 14.30
N GLU A 27 30.91 -15.67 15.56
CA GLU A 27 29.50 -15.61 15.96
C GLU A 27 28.81 -14.39 15.35
N LEU A 28 29.44 -13.22 15.42
CA LEU A 28 28.92 -11.99 14.82
C LEU A 28 28.74 -12.13 13.30
N LYS A 29 29.70 -12.74 12.60
CA LYS A 29 29.59 -13.01 11.16
C LYS A 29 28.41 -13.93 10.84
N SER A 30 28.21 -14.98 11.64
CA SER A 30 27.06 -15.88 11.48
C SER A 30 25.74 -15.13 11.66
N ARG A 31 25.63 -14.33 12.72
CA ARG A 31 24.43 -13.54 13.02
C ARG A 31 24.15 -12.47 11.96
N ILE A 32 25.19 -11.85 11.41
CA ILE A 32 25.05 -10.91 10.28
C ILE A 32 24.46 -11.64 9.07
N GLY A 33 24.98 -12.82 8.73
CA GLY A 33 24.45 -13.61 7.60
C GLY A 33 22.98 -13.99 7.77
N GLU A 34 22.56 -14.39 8.98
CA GLU A 34 21.15 -14.68 9.28
C GLU A 34 20.27 -13.43 9.16
N LEU A 35 20.72 -12.29 9.69
CA LEU A 35 20.00 -11.03 9.61
C LEU A 35 19.87 -10.53 8.16
N GLU A 36 20.91 -10.71 7.35
CA GLU A 36 20.87 -10.36 5.92
C GLU A 36 19.86 -11.20 5.15
N LYS A 37 19.81 -12.52 5.42
CA LYS A 37 18.80 -13.42 4.84
C LYS A 37 17.38 -13.02 5.26
N ASN A 38 17.15 -12.80 6.55
CA ASN A 38 15.84 -12.38 7.04
C ASN A 38 15.41 -11.03 6.43
N ARG A 39 16.37 -10.10 6.25
CA ARG A 39 16.12 -8.83 5.58
C ARG A 39 15.71 -9.03 4.13
N THR A 40 16.38 -9.91 3.38
CA THR A 40 16.01 -10.17 1.97
C THR A 40 14.62 -10.78 1.85
N ASP A 41 14.29 -11.73 2.72
CA ASP A 41 12.97 -12.38 2.74
C ASP A 41 11.87 -11.35 3.08
N THR A 42 12.09 -10.54 4.12
CA THR A 42 11.17 -9.47 4.53
C THR A 42 10.98 -8.41 3.42
N VAL A 43 12.04 -8.05 2.70
CA VAL A 43 11.94 -7.09 1.58
C VAL A 43 11.13 -7.68 0.43
N ALA A 44 11.33 -8.96 0.10
CA ALA A 44 10.55 -9.63 -0.94
C ALA A 44 9.05 -9.67 -0.60
N GLU A 45 8.70 -10.07 0.63
CA GLU A 45 7.31 -10.07 1.10
C GLU A 45 6.68 -8.67 1.06
N ASN A 46 7.44 -7.64 1.47
CA ASN A 46 6.96 -6.25 1.41
C ASN A 46 6.70 -5.76 -0.01
N VAL A 47 7.51 -6.17 -0.99
CA VAL A 47 7.27 -5.85 -2.40
C VAL A 47 5.97 -6.48 -2.89
N GLU A 48 5.73 -7.76 -2.55
CA GLU A 48 4.51 -8.45 -2.91
C GLU A 48 3.27 -7.80 -2.26
N LEU A 49 3.34 -7.48 -0.96
CA LEU A 49 2.26 -6.81 -0.25
C LEU A 49 1.94 -5.43 -0.86
N ARG A 50 2.97 -4.64 -1.20
CA ARG A 50 2.77 -3.34 -1.87
C ARG A 50 2.08 -3.50 -3.22
N ALA A 51 2.44 -4.52 -4.01
CA ALA A 51 1.77 -4.80 -5.27
C ALA A 51 0.28 -5.16 -5.06
N ARG A 52 -0.03 -5.96 -4.03
CA ARG A 52 -1.41 -6.31 -3.68
C ARG A 52 -2.21 -5.08 -3.22
N VAL A 53 -1.62 -4.19 -2.44
CA VAL A 53 -2.26 -2.93 -2.00
C VAL A 53 -2.63 -2.06 -3.19
N VAL A 54 -1.70 -1.83 -4.12
CA VAL A 54 -1.96 -1.03 -5.33
C VAL A 54 -3.12 -1.63 -6.14
N LYS A 55 -3.17 -2.96 -6.29
CA LYS A 55 -4.28 -3.62 -6.98
C LYS A 55 -5.62 -3.42 -6.26
N LEU A 56 -5.65 -3.58 -4.94
CA LEU A 56 -6.87 -3.38 -4.16
C LEU A 56 -7.36 -1.93 -4.21
N GLU A 57 -6.45 -0.95 -4.22
CA GLU A 57 -6.79 0.47 -4.39
C GLU A 57 -7.47 0.72 -5.75
N GLN A 58 -6.95 0.12 -6.82
CA GLN A 58 -7.56 0.18 -8.15
C GLN A 58 -8.96 -0.46 -8.18
N ASP A 59 -9.10 -1.66 -7.62
CA ASP A 59 -10.37 -2.38 -7.55
C ASP A 59 -11.42 -1.56 -6.75
N ILE A 60 -11.01 -0.93 -5.65
CA ILE A 60 -11.88 -0.06 -4.84
C ILE A 60 -12.36 1.15 -5.65
N ASP A 61 -11.48 1.78 -6.41
CA ASP A 61 -11.86 2.96 -7.20
C ASP A 61 -12.78 2.61 -8.37
N GLU A 62 -12.61 1.44 -8.98
CA GLU A 62 -13.54 0.91 -9.98
C GLU A 62 -14.92 0.63 -9.36
N LEU A 63 -14.97 -0.04 -8.21
CA LEU A 63 -16.21 -0.30 -7.48
C LEU A 63 -16.95 0.98 -7.08
N LYS A 64 -16.22 2.04 -6.67
CA LYS A 64 -16.82 3.36 -6.39
C LYS A 64 -17.46 3.95 -7.64
N LYS A 65 -16.79 3.91 -8.79
CA LYS A 65 -17.33 4.41 -10.07
C LYS A 65 -18.59 3.64 -10.48
N GLU A 66 -18.57 2.31 -10.36
CA GLU A 66 -19.75 1.49 -10.61
C GLU A 66 -20.92 1.81 -9.67
N LEU A 67 -20.64 2.03 -8.39
CA LEU A 67 -21.67 2.35 -7.40
C LEU A 67 -22.33 3.69 -7.73
N GLU A 68 -21.54 4.70 -8.08
CA GLU A 68 -22.05 6.02 -8.48
C GLU A 68 -22.86 5.95 -9.79
N SER A 69 -22.40 5.20 -10.80
CA SER A 69 -23.18 5.03 -12.05
C SER A 69 -24.52 4.33 -11.81
N LYS A 70 -24.56 3.30 -10.95
CA LYS A 70 -25.79 2.58 -10.57
C LYS A 70 -26.78 3.48 -9.80
N LYS A 71 -26.28 4.32 -8.88
CA LYS A 71 -27.12 5.30 -8.16
C LYS A 71 -27.74 6.31 -9.14
N ASN A 72 -26.93 6.85 -10.05
CA ASN A 72 -27.37 7.82 -11.04
C ASN A 72 -28.45 7.23 -11.96
N HIS A 73 -28.29 5.97 -12.39
CA HIS A 73 -29.32 5.27 -13.19
C HIS A 73 -30.64 5.10 -12.45
N LYS A 74 -30.60 4.70 -11.16
CA LYS A 74 -31.81 4.52 -10.35
C LYS A 74 -32.54 5.85 -10.13
N PHE A 75 -31.79 6.94 -9.93
CA PHE A 75 -32.36 8.28 -9.81
C PHE A 75 -32.97 8.76 -11.13
N GLN A 76 -32.23 8.64 -12.24
CA GLN A 76 -32.71 8.96 -13.59
C GLN A 76 -34.05 8.26 -13.91
N LYS A 77 -34.13 6.95 -13.68
CA LYS A 77 -35.38 6.17 -13.88
C LYS A 77 -36.55 6.71 -13.07
N LYS A 78 -36.32 7.09 -11.81
CA LYS A 78 -37.38 7.68 -10.96
C LYS A 78 -37.80 9.05 -11.46
N CYS A 79 -36.87 9.90 -11.87
CA CYS A 79 -37.19 11.22 -12.44
C CYS A 79 -38.00 11.10 -13.73
N ILE A 80 -37.64 10.16 -14.62
CA ILE A 80 -38.40 9.88 -15.84
C ILE A 80 -39.83 9.44 -15.49
N LEU A 81 -39.99 8.53 -14.52
CA LEU A 81 -41.31 8.05 -14.09
C LEU A 81 -42.16 9.17 -13.49
N ILE A 82 -41.55 10.06 -12.69
CA ILE A 82 -42.26 11.22 -12.11
C ILE A 82 -42.69 12.19 -13.23
N ALA A 83 -41.82 12.47 -14.20
CA ALA A 83 -42.15 13.32 -15.34
C ALA A 83 -43.30 12.74 -16.17
N GLN A 84 -43.30 11.43 -16.43
CA GLN A 84 -44.42 10.71 -17.08
C GLN A 84 -45.75 10.91 -16.34
N ILE A 85 -45.76 10.74 -15.02
CA ILE A 85 -46.96 10.86 -14.20
C ILE A 85 -47.47 12.31 -14.18
N LEU A 86 -46.57 13.29 -14.07
CA LEU A 86 -46.94 14.70 -13.97
C LEU A 86 -47.37 15.30 -15.32
N LEU A 87 -46.74 14.87 -16.43
CA LEU A 87 -46.99 15.42 -17.76
C LEU A 87 -48.09 14.68 -18.52
N ASN A 88 -48.54 13.51 -18.05
CA ASN A 88 -49.57 12.67 -18.70
C ASN A 88 -49.25 12.31 -20.17
N GLU A 89 -47.99 12.44 -20.58
CA GLU A 89 -47.45 12.15 -21.91
C GLU A 89 -46.23 11.21 -21.79
N GLU A 90 -45.94 10.43 -22.84
CA GLU A 90 -44.68 9.69 -22.93
C GLU A 90 -43.52 10.70 -22.96
N PRO A 91 -42.49 10.52 -22.11
CA PRO A 91 -41.46 11.53 -21.95
C PRO A 91 -40.59 11.48 -23.20
N VAL A 92 -40.70 12.48 -24.06
CA VAL A 92 -39.76 12.68 -25.16
C VAL A 92 -38.42 13.03 -24.49
N VAL A 93 -37.56 12.03 -24.37
CA VAL A 93 -36.37 12.07 -23.53
C VAL A 93 -35.43 13.19 -23.99
N GLU A 94 -35.45 14.34 -23.32
CA GLU A 94 -34.26 15.19 -23.24
C GLU A 94 -33.79 15.22 -21.80
N TYR A 95 -33.01 14.19 -21.47
CA TYR A 95 -32.22 14.15 -20.25
C TYR A 95 -31.20 15.31 -20.30
N ARG A 96 -31.30 16.26 -19.36
CA ARG A 96 -30.38 17.41 -19.22
C ARG A 96 -29.45 17.21 -18.01
N PRO A 97 -28.33 16.48 -18.16
CA PRO A 97 -27.38 16.21 -17.08
C PRO A 97 -26.66 17.48 -16.59
N SER A 98 -26.08 17.42 -15.39
CA SER A 98 -25.47 18.52 -14.62
C SER A 98 -24.37 19.34 -15.31
N PHE A 99 -23.89 18.98 -16.52
CA PHE A 99 -23.10 19.92 -17.33
C PHE A 99 -23.94 21.08 -17.90
N MET A 100 -25.27 20.93 -17.91
CA MET A 100 -26.24 21.92 -18.41
C MET A 100 -26.55 23.01 -17.37
N GLU A 101 -25.93 22.93 -16.19
CA GLU A 101 -26.07 23.85 -15.05
C GLU A 101 -25.39 25.22 -15.30
N GLY A 102 -24.70 25.39 -16.43
CA GLY A 102 -24.19 26.68 -16.92
C GLY A 102 -25.08 27.39 -17.95
N LEU A 103 -26.15 26.75 -18.44
CA LEU A 103 -27.04 27.34 -19.44
C LEU A 103 -28.23 28.00 -18.77
N LYS A 104 -28.17 29.34 -18.63
CA LYS A 104 -29.30 30.19 -18.25
C LYS A 104 -30.54 29.83 -19.07
N LEU A 105 -31.60 29.40 -18.40
CA LEU A 105 -32.94 29.22 -18.95
C LEU A 105 -33.64 30.58 -19.11
N ASP A 106 -33.03 31.51 -19.86
CA ASP A 106 -33.74 32.69 -20.36
C ASP A 106 -34.25 32.34 -21.78
N ALA A 107 -35.58 32.31 -21.94
CA ALA A 107 -36.37 31.74 -23.05
C ALA A 107 -36.60 30.21 -22.88
N PHE A 108 -37.81 29.70 -22.71
CA PHE A 108 -39.03 29.98 -23.48
C PHE A 108 -40.32 29.92 -22.64
N PHE A 109 -41.36 30.53 -23.20
CA PHE A 109 -42.76 30.69 -22.77
C PHE A 109 -43.50 29.40 -22.45
#